data_AF-A0AA90Q6M1-F1
#
_entry.id   AF-A0AA90Q6M1-F1
#
_cell.length_a   1.000
_cell.length_b   1.000
_cell.length_c   1.000
_cell.angle_alpha   90.00
_cell.angle_beta   90.00
_cell.angle_gamma   90.00
#
_symmetry.space_group_name_H-M   'P 1'
#
loop_
_entity.id
_entity.type
_entity.pdbx_description
1 polymer ?
#
loop_
_entity_poly.entity_id
_entity_poly.type
_entity_poly.pdbx_seq_one_letter_code
_entity_poly.pdbx_strand_id
1 'polypeptide(L)'
;MKGKLDTRAEEFEELGFQKGCAEGMAKGKAEGKAEGRAEGQVIALRGVLGSLLRNRFGDLPASATQRIGQATQTELEEWFERSLNAAGLQAVFDDGAAST
;
A
#
# COMPACT_ATOMS: atom_id res chain seq x y z
N MET A 1 -55.88 16.34 -12.08
CA MET A 1 -54.85 15.36 -11.68
C MET A 1 -53.52 15.78 -12.32
N LYS A 2 -52.72 16.63 -11.67
CA LYS A 2 -51.40 17.04 -12.21
C LYS A 2 -50.30 17.05 -11.13
N GLY A 3 -50.63 17.41 -9.89
CA GLY A 3 -49.64 17.47 -8.80
C GLY A 3 -49.06 16.16 -8.27
N LYS A 4 -49.66 14.98 -8.49
CA LYS A 4 -49.10 13.71 -7.96
C LYS A 4 -47.89 13.18 -8.74
N LEU A 5 -47.73 13.60 -9.99
CA LEU A 5 -46.62 13.16 -10.84
C LEU A 5 -45.37 14.02 -10.59
N ASP A 6 -45.58 15.32 -10.38
CA ASP A 6 -44.50 16.28 -10.07
C ASP A 6 -43.85 15.96 -8.71
N THR A 7 -44.65 15.69 -7.68
CA THR A 7 -44.13 15.27 -6.35
C THR A 7 -43.33 13.96 -6.41
N ARG A 8 -43.74 13.01 -7.25
CA ARG A 8 -43.02 11.74 -7.42
C ARG A 8 -41.69 11.93 -8.15
N ALA A 9 -41.59 12.90 -9.05
CA ALA A 9 -40.36 13.22 -9.75
C ALA A 9 -39.36 13.89 -8.79
N GLU A 10 -39.82 14.86 -7.99
CA GLU A 10 -39.02 15.53 -6.96
C GLU A 10 -38.49 14.55 -5.92
N GLU A 11 -39.34 13.65 -5.41
CA GLU A 11 -38.94 12.58 -4.48
C GLU A 11 -37.91 11.63 -5.08
N PHE A 12 -38.03 11.33 -6.38
CA PHE A 12 -37.08 10.45 -7.07
C PHE A 12 -35.73 11.11 -7.30
N GLU A 13 -35.71 12.40 -7.65
CA GLU A 13 -34.49 13.20 -7.78
C GLU A 13 -33.77 13.33 -6.44
N GLU A 14 -34.50 13.63 -5.37
CA GLU A 14 -33.93 13.72 -4.03
C GLU A 14 -33.39 12.37 -3.54
N LEU A 15 -34.15 11.28 -3.73
CA LEU A 15 -33.71 9.94 -3.40
C LEU A 15 -32.48 9.52 -4.22
N GLY A 16 -32.45 9.87 -5.51
CA GLY A 16 -31.33 9.64 -6.41
C GLY A 16 -30.07 10.38 -5.95
N PHE A 17 -30.21 11.65 -5.60
CA PHE A 17 -29.11 12.47 -5.08
C PHE A 17 -28.59 11.93 -3.74
N GLN A 18 -29.48 11.61 -2.80
CA GLN A 18 -29.10 11.03 -1.51
C GLN A 18 -28.38 9.70 -1.68
N LYS A 19 -28.89 8.80 -2.55
CA LYS A 19 -28.24 7.53 -2.86
C LYS A 19 -26.86 7.73 -3.50
N GLY A 20 -26.77 8.59 -4.51
CA GLY A 20 -25.50 8.88 -5.18
C GLY A 20 -24.46 9.47 -4.23
N CYS A 21 -24.86 10.38 -3.34
CA CYS A 21 -23.98 10.95 -2.32
C CYS A 21 -23.52 9.88 -1.30
N ALA A 22 -24.45 9.05 -0.82
CA ALA A 22 -24.14 7.98 0.11
C ALA A 22 -23.20 6.93 -0.51
N GLU A 23 -23.45 6.51 -1.75
CA GLU A 23 -22.60 5.59 -2.51
C GLU A 23 -21.21 6.19 -2.77
N GLY A 24 -21.14 7.46 -3.18
CA GLY A 24 -19.88 8.17 -3.39
C GLY A 24 -19.03 8.25 -2.12
N MET A 25 -19.64 8.60 -0.98
CA MET A 25 -18.97 8.64 0.32
C MET A 25 -18.50 7.24 0.75
N ALA A 26 -19.35 6.22 0.59
CA ALA A 26 -19.01 4.85 0.94
C ALA A 26 -17.84 4.33 0.11
N LYS A 27 -17.87 4.57 -1.21
CA LYS A 27 -16.80 4.20 -2.14
C LYS A 27 -15.49 4.91 -1.81
N GLY A 28 -15.51 6.24 -1.65
CA GLY A 28 -14.31 7.01 -1.31
C GLY A 28 -13.69 6.58 0.02
N LYS A 29 -14.51 6.28 1.03
CA LYS A 29 -14.02 5.75 2.32
C LYS A 29 -13.41 4.35 2.18
N ALA A 30 -14.01 3.49 1.34
CA ALA A 30 -13.49 2.15 1.11
C ALA A 30 -12.15 2.18 0.36
N GLU A 31 -12.06 2.99 -0.70
CA GLU A 31 -10.84 3.18 -1.49
C GLU A 31 -9.71 3.76 -0.64
N GLY A 32 -9.94 4.87 0.07
CA GLY A 32 -8.91 5.48 0.91
C GLY A 32 -8.44 4.57 2.06
N LYS A 33 -9.33 3.73 2.61
CA LYS A 33 -8.95 2.74 3.62
C LYS A 33 -8.12 1.59 3.04
N ALA A 34 -8.39 1.18 1.80
CA ALA A 34 -7.63 0.15 1.11
C ALA A 34 -6.22 0.65 0.77
N GLU A 35 -6.12 1.84 0.17
CA GLU A 35 -4.86 2.50 -0.18
C GLU A 35 -3.99 2.73 1.07
N GLY A 36 -4.55 3.36 2.12
CA GLY A 36 -3.80 3.62 3.36
C GLY A 36 -3.33 2.35 4.08
N ARG A 37 -4.06 1.22 3.94
CA ARG A 37 -3.60 -0.08 4.46
C ARG A 37 -2.43 -0.63 3.64
N ALA A 38 -2.51 -0.57 2.32
CA ALA A 38 -1.44 -1.06 1.45
C ALA A 38 -0.15 -0.25 1.67
N GLU A 39 -0.25 1.08 1.70
CA GLU A 39 0.89 1.95 2.01
C GLU A 39 1.47 1.68 3.41
N GLY A 40 0.60 1.53 4.41
CA GLY A 40 1.01 1.22 5.78
C GLY A 40 1.75 -0.11 5.90
N GLN A 41 1.34 -1.13 5.14
CA GLN A 41 2.03 -2.43 5.09
C GLN A 41 3.45 -2.28 4.51
N VAL A 42 3.61 -1.54 3.42
CA VAL A 42 4.94 -1.30 2.82
C VAL A 42 5.84 -0.53 3.78
N ILE A 43 5.35 0.53 4.42
CA ILE A 43 6.11 1.30 5.42
C ILE A 43 6.55 0.40 6.58
N ALA A 44 5.65 -0.44 7.08
CA ALA A 44 5.96 -1.38 8.16
C ALA A 44 7.04 -2.40 7.74
N LEU A 45 6.92 -2.99 6.55
CA LEU A 45 7.91 -3.93 6.00
C LEU A 45 9.29 -3.28 5.86
N ARG A 46 9.37 -2.04 5.38
CA ARG A 46 10.63 -1.28 5.31
C ARG A 46 11.28 -1.13 6.68
N GLY A 47 10.49 -0.75 7.69
CA GLY A 47 10.98 -0.57 9.06
C GLY A 47 11.48 -1.88 9.69
N VAL A 48 10.73 -2.97 9.51
CA VAL A 48 11.09 -4.30 10.01
C VAL A 48 12.34 -4.82 9.31
N LEU A 49 12.40 -4.76 7.98
CA LEU A 49 13.57 -5.19 7.22
C LEU A 49 14.81 -4.39 7.58
N GLY A 50 14.71 -3.06 7.66
CA GLY A 50 15.81 -2.21 8.09
C GLY A 50 16.31 -2.54 9.50
N SER A 51 15.41 -2.87 10.42
CA SER A 51 15.77 -3.29 11.78
C SER A 51 16.45 -4.65 11.80
N LEU A 52 15.95 -5.62 11.03
CA LEU A 52 16.54 -6.95 10.90
C LEU A 52 17.95 -6.88 10.31
N LEU A 53 18.12 -6.14 9.21
CA LEU A 53 19.42 -5.99 8.56
C LEU A 53 20.40 -5.26 9.48
N ARG A 54 19.95 -4.24 10.23
CA ARG A 54 20.80 -3.58 11.22
C ARG A 54 21.23 -4.51 12.36
N ASN A 55 20.34 -5.40 12.79
CA ASN A 55 20.63 -6.38 13.83
C ASN A 55 21.64 -7.44 13.34
N ARG A 56 21.48 -7.95 12.11
CA ARG A 56 22.36 -9.00 11.56
C ARG A 56 23.72 -8.47 11.09
N PHE A 57 23.74 -7.30 10.44
CA PHE A 57 24.91 -6.81 9.72
C PHE A 57 25.50 -5.52 10.31
N GLY A 58 24.90 -4.94 11.35
CA GLY A 58 25.32 -3.69 11.94
C GLY A 58 24.81 -2.46 11.18
N ASP A 59 25.53 -1.34 11.26
CA ASP A 59 25.07 -0.11 10.63
C ASP A 59 24.89 -0.24 9.11
N LEU A 60 23.71 0.16 8.64
CA LEU A 60 23.38 0.10 7.22
C LEU A 60 23.95 1.31 6.51
N PRO A 61 24.67 1.14 5.38
CA PRO A 61 25.12 2.26 4.57
C PRO A 61 23.91 3.05 4.03
N ALA A 62 24.13 4.33 3.73
CA ALA A 62 23.09 5.21 3.21
C ALA A 62 22.42 4.65 1.93
N SER A 63 23.21 3.99 1.07
CA SER A 63 22.73 3.32 -0.14
C SER A 63 21.73 2.21 0.15
N ALA A 64 21.97 1.38 1.18
CA ALA A 64 21.05 0.32 1.59
C ALA A 64 19.73 0.89 2.14
N THR A 65 19.83 1.92 2.99
CA THR A 65 18.65 2.59 3.55
C THR A 65 17.79 3.23 2.45
N GLN A 66 18.43 3.86 1.45
CA GLN A 66 17.74 4.41 0.29
C GLN A 66 17.06 3.33 -0.54
N ARG A 67 17.74 2.18 -0.78
CA ARG A 67 17.17 1.05 -1.52
C ARG A 67 15.91 0.50 -0.85
N ILE A 68 15.95 0.28 0.47
CA ILE A 68 14.79 -0.14 1.27
C ILE A 68 13.66 0.90 1.18
N GLY A 69 13.99 2.19 1.24
CA GLY A 69 13.01 3.28 1.14
C GLY A 69 12.28 3.35 -0.20
N GLN A 70 12.92 2.92 -1.29
CA GLN A 70 12.37 2.98 -2.65
C GLN A 70 11.78 1.64 -3.13
N ALA A 71 12.11 0.54 -2.45
CA ALA A 71 11.66 -0.80 -2.82
C ALA A 71 10.14 -0.97 -2.73
N THR A 72 9.62 -1.77 -3.65
CA THR A 72 8.24 -2.26 -3.69
C THR A 72 8.00 -3.29 -2.58
N GLN A 73 6.73 -3.60 -2.33
CA GLN A 73 6.36 -4.64 -1.36
C GLN A 73 7.05 -5.99 -1.65
N THR A 74 7.00 -6.43 -2.91
CA THR A 74 7.57 -7.71 -3.34
C THR A 74 9.08 -7.77 -3.13
N GLU A 75 9.81 -6.72 -3.50
CA GLU A 75 11.26 -6.64 -3.28
C GLU A 75 11.58 -6.71 -1.77
N LEU A 76 10.80 -6.04 -0.93
CA LEU A 76 11.00 -6.07 0.54
C LEU A 76 10.75 -7.46 1.12
N GLU A 77 9.73 -8.18 0.64
CA GLU A 77 9.42 -9.54 1.06
C GLU A 77 10.51 -10.52 0.62
N GLU A 78 10.99 -10.41 -0.63
CA GLU A 78 12.12 -11.21 -1.12
C GLU A 78 13.40 -10.95 -0.33
N TRP A 79 13.73 -9.68 -0.08
CA TRP A 79 14.89 -9.32 0.73
C TRP A 79 14.74 -9.78 2.18
N PHE A 80 13.53 -9.79 2.73
CA PHE A 80 13.28 -10.35 4.05
C PHE A 80 13.64 -11.85 4.08
N GLU A 81 13.13 -12.64 3.15
CA GLU A 81 13.45 -14.07 3.07
C GLU A 81 14.95 -14.33 2.82
N ARG A 82 15.57 -13.59 1.87
CA ARG A 82 17.01 -13.68 1.60
C ARG A 82 17.82 -13.30 2.82
N SER A 83 17.39 -12.31 3.60
CA SER A 83 18.09 -11.85 4.79
C SER A 83 18.16 -12.89 5.91
N LEU A 84 17.36 -13.95 5.90
CA LEU A 84 17.46 -15.02 6.88
C LEU A 84 18.70 -15.89 6.66
N ASN A 85 19.11 -16.07 5.41
CA ASN A 85 20.20 -16.97 5.02
C ASN A 85 21.43 -16.26 4.44
N ALA A 86 21.30 -14.98 4.05
CA ALA A 86 22.37 -14.22 3.41
C ALA A 86 23.58 -14.05 4.35
N ALA A 87 24.77 -14.22 3.76
CA ALA A 87 26.07 -14.02 4.42
C ALA A 87 26.46 -12.53 4.55
N GLY A 88 25.74 -11.62 3.90
CA GLY A 88 26.02 -10.18 3.93
C GLY A 88 24.93 -9.37 3.24
N LEU A 89 24.98 -8.04 3.41
CA LEU A 89 24.02 -7.11 2.82
C LEU A 89 23.94 -7.21 1.29
N GLN A 90 25.07 -7.43 0.62
CA GLN A 90 25.08 -7.55 -0.84
C GLN A 90 24.26 -8.74 -1.33
N ALA A 91 24.36 -9.89 -0.65
CA ALA A 91 23.57 -11.07 -0.99
C ALA A 91 22.06 -10.91 -0.71
N VAL A 92 21.68 -9.94 0.13
CA VAL A 92 20.26 -9.60 0.34
C VAL A 92 19.72 -8.80 -0.84
N PHE A 93 20.48 -7.81 -1.30
CA PHE A 93 20.08 -6.89 -2.36
C PHE A 93 20.45 -7.34 -3.77
N ASP A 94 21.10 -8.50 -3.92
CA ASP A 94 21.43 -9.04 -5.24
C ASP A 94 20.13 -9.48 -5.92
N ASP A 95 19.74 -8.74 -6.94
CA ASP A 95 18.58 -9.02 -7.79
C ASP A 95 18.93 -10.10 -8.81
N GLY A 96 19.36 -11.28 -8.36
CA GLY A 96 19.61 -12.42 -9.25
C GLY A 96 20.34 -12.05 -10.55
N ALA A 97 21.36 -11.17 -10.49
CA ALA A 97 22.18 -10.80 -11.64
C ALA A 97 23.17 -11.94 -11.95
N ALA A 98 22.63 -13.14 -12.15
CA ALA A 98 23.25 -14.17 -12.94
C ALA A 98 22.58 -14.11 -14.32
N SER A 99 23.34 -13.61 -15.29
CA SER A 99 23.18 -13.82 -16.73
C SER A 99 22.22 -12.89 -17.48
N THR A 100 22.77 -11.78 -17.98
CA THR A 100 22.73 -11.49 -19.42
C THR A 100 24.13 -11.28 -19.94
#